data_AF-A0A0K8MH31-F1
#
_entry.id   AF-A0A0K8MH31-F1
#
_cell.length_a   1.000
_cell.length_b   1.000
_cell.length_c   1.000
_cell.angle_alpha   90.00
_cell.angle_beta   90.00
_cell.angle_gamma   90.00
#
_symmetry.space_group_name_H-M   'P 1'
#
loop_
_entity.id
_entity.type
_entity.pdbx_description
1 polymer ?
#
loop_
_entity_poly.entity_id
_entity_poly.type
_entity_poly.pdbx_seq_one_letter_code
_entity_poly.pdbx_strand_id
1 'polypeptide(L)'
;MVSGPIDEGTPDFVRQRAKLTLLLAQKRVDVDLVAYLYQKGWRLDQIPTWCLLGRQFGLVVPNWHLRLVLILLLMNSAKKCLAISALNQRLERYFHPNYQKDCRQVALVNLYQELEKVGGIKVIDGQIIVKKLPSFVSE
;
A
#
# COMPACT_ATOMS: atom_id res chain seq x y z
N MET A 1 34.12 3.48 11.15
CA MET A 1 32.65 3.51 11.01
C MET A 1 32.32 4.66 10.09
N VAL A 2 32.00 4.37 8.82
CA VAL A 2 31.71 5.42 7.83
C VAL A 2 30.23 5.74 7.94
N SER A 3 29.92 6.83 8.64
CA SER A 3 28.61 7.49 8.55
C SER A 3 28.55 8.14 7.17
N GLY A 4 27.98 7.43 6.20
CA GLY A 4 27.64 8.00 4.90
C GLY A 4 26.55 9.07 5.06
N PRO A 5 26.44 10.02 4.13
CA PRO A 5 25.39 11.04 4.17
C PRO A 5 24.02 10.35 4.19
N ILE A 6 23.19 10.71 5.17
CA ILE A 6 21.79 10.33 5.18
C ILE A 6 21.18 11.04 3.99
N ASP A 7 20.89 10.27 2.94
CA ASP A 7 20.19 10.73 1.76
C ASP A 7 18.82 11.28 2.20
N GLU A 8 18.69 12.61 2.29
CA GLU A 8 17.52 13.34 2.83
C GLU A 8 16.21 13.05 2.07
N GLY A 9 16.26 12.28 0.97
CA GLY A 9 15.11 11.90 0.17
C GLY A 9 14.63 10.45 0.32
N THR A 10 15.37 9.55 1.00
CA THR A 10 15.01 8.13 1.05
C THR A 10 14.17 7.82 2.29
N PRO A 11 12.91 7.32 2.14
CA PRO A 11 12.07 7.03 3.30
C PRO A 11 12.69 5.90 4.12
N ASP A 12 13.14 6.22 5.33
CA ASP A 12 13.66 5.24 6.29
C ASP A 12 12.52 4.30 6.73
N PHE A 13 12.55 3.07 6.22
CA PHE A 13 11.55 2.06 6.50
C PHE A 13 11.51 1.66 7.98
N VAL A 14 12.64 1.73 8.70
CA VAL A 14 12.71 1.45 10.14
C VAL A 14 11.93 2.52 10.89
N ARG A 15 12.18 3.80 10.54
CA ARG A 15 11.44 4.93 11.11
C ARG A 15 9.95 4.88 10.78
N GLN A 16 9.57 4.53 9.55
CA GLN A 16 8.16 4.41 9.17
C GLN A 16 7.47 3.22 9.87
N ARG A 17 8.18 2.11 10.08
CA ARG A 17 7.67 0.97 10.84
C ARG A 17 7.48 1.33 12.32
N ALA A 18 8.45 2.00 12.93
CA ALA A 18 8.32 2.49 14.31
C ALA A 18 7.13 3.45 14.47
N LYS A 19 6.89 4.34 13.50
CA LYS A 19 5.69 5.20 13.49
C LYS A 19 4.40 4.38 13.42
N LEU A 20 4.35 3.34 12.59
CA LEU A 20 3.18 2.46 12.50
C LEU A 20 2.91 1.71 13.80
N THR A 21 3.96 1.18 14.44
CA THR A 21 3.87 0.54 15.77
C THR A 21 3.35 1.51 16.83
N LEU A 22 3.81 2.76 16.83
CA LEU A 22 3.31 3.79 17.74
C LEU A 22 1.83 4.10 17.50
N LEU A 23 1.40 4.22 16.24
CA LEU A 23 -0.02 4.44 15.90
C LEU A 23 -0.89 3.28 16.38
N LEU A 24 -0.41 2.05 16.26
CA LEU A 24 -1.10 0.85 16.76
C LEU A 24 -1.25 0.90 18.29
N ALA A 25 -0.17 1.22 19.01
CA ALA A 25 -0.19 1.36 20.47
C ALA A 25 -1.15 2.46 20.95
N GLN A 26 -1.26 3.55 20.18
CA GLN A 26 -2.20 4.65 20.44
C GLN A 26 -3.64 4.37 20.02
N LYS A 27 -3.95 3.18 19.48
CA LYS A 27 -5.28 2.83 18.92
C LYS A 27 -5.74 3.80 17.82
N ARG A 28 -4.79 4.34 17.04
CA ARG A 28 -5.04 5.28 15.93
C ARG A 28 -5.03 4.58 14.57
N VAL A 29 -5.25 3.28 14.57
CA VAL A 29 -5.39 2.46 13.37
C VAL A 29 -6.81 1.89 13.36
N ASP A 30 -7.37 1.76 12.16
CA ASP A 30 -8.63 1.09 11.92
C ASP A 30 -8.64 -0.32 12.53
N VAL A 31 -9.58 -0.55 13.47
CA VAL A 31 -9.69 -1.80 14.22
C VAL A 31 -10.10 -2.95 13.30
N ASP A 32 -10.93 -2.69 12.29
CA ASP A 32 -11.41 -3.73 11.37
C ASP A 32 -10.26 -4.23 10.49
N LEU A 33 -9.38 -3.33 10.05
CA LEU A 33 -8.16 -3.70 9.34
C LEU A 33 -7.25 -4.57 10.21
N VAL A 34 -7.03 -4.18 11.47
CA VAL A 34 -6.17 -4.94 12.40
C VAL A 34 -6.77 -6.32 12.67
N ALA A 35 -8.08 -6.40 12.94
CA ALA A 35 -8.78 -7.66 13.15
C ALA A 35 -8.70 -8.57 11.92
N TYR A 36 -8.89 -8.02 10.72
CA TYR A 36 -8.75 -8.76 9.47
C TYR A 36 -7.35 -9.36 9.31
N LEU A 37 -6.28 -8.59 9.58
CA LEU A 37 -4.92 -9.09 9.50
C LEU A 37 -4.67 -10.23 10.50
N TYR A 38 -5.12 -10.08 11.75
CA TYR A 38 -4.97 -11.12 12.77
C TYR A 38 -5.69 -12.42 12.40
N GLN A 39 -6.90 -12.34 11.83
CA GLN A 39 -7.63 -13.52 11.33
C GLN A 39 -6.87 -14.26 10.23
N LYS A 40 -6.00 -13.57 9.49
CA LYS A 40 -5.12 -14.15 8.47
C LYS A 40 -3.76 -14.58 9.01
N GLY A 41 -3.53 -14.46 10.32
CA GLY A 41 -2.23 -14.74 10.94
C GLY A 41 -1.16 -13.70 10.62
N TRP A 42 -1.55 -12.49 10.20
CA TRP A 42 -0.63 -11.41 9.87
C TRP A 42 -0.69 -10.30 10.92
N ARG A 43 0.45 -9.62 11.11
CA ARG A 43 0.54 -8.45 11.98
C ARG A 43 0.74 -7.18 11.17
N LEU A 44 0.13 -6.08 11.64
CA LEU A 44 0.23 -4.78 11.00
C LEU A 44 1.67 -4.24 10.99
N ASP A 45 2.42 -4.45 12.07
CA ASP A 45 3.82 -4.06 12.18
C ASP A 45 4.77 -4.95 11.35
N GLN A 46 4.24 -5.97 10.67
CA GLN A 46 4.93 -6.87 9.75
C GLN A 46 4.47 -6.72 8.29
N ILE A 47 3.74 -5.65 7.96
CA ILE A 47 3.30 -5.41 6.57
C ILE A 47 4.51 -5.27 5.61
N PRO A 48 4.30 -5.53 4.30
CA PRO A 48 5.37 -5.42 3.32
C PRO A 48 6.00 -4.02 3.34
N THR A 49 7.33 -3.96 3.30
CA THR A 49 8.08 -2.69 3.36
C THR A 49 7.65 -1.70 2.29
N TRP A 50 7.26 -2.18 1.11
CA TRP A 50 6.70 -1.34 0.04
C TRP A 50 5.50 -0.48 0.49
N CYS A 51 4.67 -0.99 1.41
CA CYS A 51 3.54 -0.22 1.94
C CYS A 51 4.00 1.04 2.68
N LEU A 52 5.18 1.02 3.31
CA LEU A 52 5.67 2.11 4.14
C LEU A 52 6.29 3.27 3.34
N LEU A 53 6.56 3.11 2.05
CA LEU A 53 7.34 4.06 1.24
C LEU A 53 6.48 5.08 0.46
N GLY A 54 5.33 5.44 1.03
CA GLY A 54 4.25 6.23 0.41
C GLY A 54 4.52 7.71 0.24
N ARG A 55 4.08 8.30 -0.89
CA ARG A 55 4.15 9.77 -1.13
C ARG A 55 2.87 10.39 -1.71
N GLN A 56 1.79 9.63 -1.73
CA GLN A 56 0.51 10.06 -2.30
C GLN A 56 -0.19 11.09 -1.40
N PHE A 57 -0.81 12.09 -2.04
CA PHE A 57 -1.60 13.12 -1.39
C PHE A 57 -3.09 12.92 -1.70
N GLY A 58 -3.96 13.68 -1.01
CA GLY A 58 -5.40 13.64 -1.26
C GLY A 58 -6.10 12.38 -0.77
N LEU A 59 -5.50 11.66 0.19
CA LEU A 59 -6.07 10.47 0.82
C LEU A 59 -6.72 10.79 2.17
N VAL A 60 -7.87 10.16 2.46
CA VAL A 60 -8.50 10.20 3.80
C VAL A 60 -7.80 9.27 4.80
N VAL A 61 -6.94 8.37 4.31
CA VAL A 61 -6.14 7.45 5.10
C VAL A 61 -4.64 7.71 4.88
N PRO A 62 -3.76 7.30 5.81
CA PRO A 62 -2.33 7.32 5.57
C PRO A 62 -1.94 6.48 4.35
N ASN A 63 -0.87 6.86 3.68
CA ASN A 63 -0.34 6.17 2.50
C ASN A 63 -0.17 4.65 2.67
N TRP A 64 0.37 4.23 3.83
CA TRP A 64 0.61 2.82 4.11
C TRP A 64 -0.68 2.01 4.09
N HIS A 65 -1.81 2.61 4.49
CA HIS A 65 -3.10 1.95 4.53
C HIS A 65 -3.58 1.68 3.11
N LEU A 66 -3.57 2.69 2.23
CA LEU A 66 -3.97 2.52 0.83
C LEU A 66 -3.17 1.40 0.14
N ARG A 67 -1.85 1.41 0.34
CA ARG A 67 -0.94 0.41 -0.24
C ARG A 67 -1.21 -0.98 0.30
N LEU A 68 -1.41 -1.11 1.61
CA LEU A 68 -1.78 -2.39 2.21
C LEU A 68 -3.12 -2.90 1.65
N VAL A 69 -4.13 -2.04 1.55
CA VAL A 69 -5.42 -2.41 0.96
C VAL A 69 -5.22 -2.91 -0.46
N LEU A 70 -4.44 -2.21 -1.30
CA LEU A 70 -4.14 -2.69 -2.64
C LEU A 70 -3.56 -4.11 -2.63
N ILE A 71 -2.55 -4.39 -1.79
CA ILE A 71 -1.98 -5.74 -1.65
C ILE A 71 -3.06 -6.75 -1.25
N LEU A 72 -3.87 -6.45 -0.23
CA LEU A 72 -4.92 -7.34 0.25
C LEU A 72 -5.99 -7.62 -0.82
N LEU A 73 -6.36 -6.61 -1.61
CA LEU A 73 -7.30 -6.74 -2.72
C LEU A 73 -6.76 -7.66 -3.82
N LEU A 74 -5.47 -7.53 -4.14
CA LEU A 74 -4.81 -8.38 -5.13
C LEU A 74 -4.62 -9.82 -4.61
N MET A 75 -4.30 -10.01 -3.32
CA MET A 75 -4.18 -11.33 -2.70
C MET A 75 -5.51 -12.08 -2.64
N ASN A 76 -6.61 -11.39 -2.35
CA ASN A 76 -7.93 -12.01 -2.21
C ASN A 76 -8.60 -12.27 -3.57
N SER A 77 -8.01 -11.81 -4.67
CA SER A 77 -8.53 -12.13 -5.99
C SER A 77 -8.23 -13.58 -6.36
N ALA A 78 -9.28 -14.39 -6.52
CA ALA A 78 -9.17 -15.73 -7.09
C ALA A 78 -8.56 -15.73 -8.51
N LYS A 79 -8.68 -14.60 -9.22
CA LYS A 79 -8.13 -14.42 -10.56
C LYS A 79 -6.73 -13.82 -10.49
N LYS A 80 -5.78 -14.41 -11.23
CA LYS A 80 -4.46 -13.81 -11.48
C LYS A 80 -4.53 -12.56 -12.37
N CYS A 81 -5.69 -12.28 -12.97
CA CYS A 81 -5.94 -11.16 -13.87
C CYS A 81 -7.18 -10.39 -13.42
N LEU A 82 -7.07 -9.06 -13.30
CA LEU A 82 -8.09 -8.17 -12.77
C LEU A 82 -8.24 -6.92 -13.64
N ALA A 83 -9.46 -6.49 -13.90
CA ALA A 83 -9.69 -5.22 -14.57
C ALA A 83 -9.30 -4.04 -13.65
N ILE A 84 -8.49 -3.10 -14.18
CA ILE A 84 -8.08 -1.89 -13.45
C ILE A 84 -9.30 -1.08 -13.01
N SER A 85 -10.33 -0.99 -13.85
CA SER A 85 -11.56 -0.26 -13.53
C SER A 85 -12.25 -0.76 -12.26
N ALA A 86 -12.35 -2.08 -12.09
CA ALA A 86 -12.95 -2.70 -10.90
C ALA A 86 -12.11 -2.43 -9.65
N LEU A 87 -10.78 -2.43 -9.78
CA LEU A 87 -9.89 -2.12 -8.66
C LEU A 87 -9.95 -0.63 -8.29
N ASN A 88 -9.92 0.26 -9.28
CA ASN A 88 -10.07 1.70 -9.09
C ASN A 88 -11.35 2.04 -8.35
N GLN A 89 -12.49 1.45 -8.75
CA GLN A 89 -13.78 1.67 -8.09
C GLN A 89 -13.73 1.32 -6.59
N ARG A 90 -12.97 0.28 -6.20
CA ARG A 90 -12.80 -0.07 -4.79
C ARG A 90 -11.88 0.90 -4.05
N LEU A 91 -10.85 1.41 -4.72
CA LEU A 91 -9.85 2.30 -4.14
C LEU A 91 -10.30 3.78 -4.06
N GLU A 92 -11.27 4.20 -4.88
CA GLU A 92 -11.81 5.57 -4.87
C GLU A 92 -12.24 6.05 -3.49
N ARG A 93 -12.79 5.15 -2.66
CA ARG A 93 -13.25 5.47 -1.30
C ARG A 93 -12.16 6.02 -0.37
N TYR A 94 -10.88 5.80 -0.70
CA TYR A 94 -9.75 6.24 0.11
C TYR A 94 -9.23 7.63 -0.28
N PHE A 95 -9.77 8.23 -1.34
CA PHE A 95 -9.46 9.61 -1.73
C PHE A 95 -10.44 10.59 -1.09
N HIS A 96 -9.96 11.80 -0.79
CA HIS A 96 -10.83 12.88 -0.34
C HIS A 96 -11.87 13.21 -1.42
N PRO A 97 -13.15 13.43 -1.05
CA PRO A 97 -14.21 13.77 -2.00
C PRO A 97 -13.89 15.00 -2.87
N ASN A 98 -13.13 15.95 -2.32
CA ASN A 98 -12.73 17.18 -3.02
C ASN A 98 -11.42 17.04 -3.81
N TYR A 99 -10.75 15.89 -3.76
CA TYR A 99 -9.55 15.67 -4.55
C TYR A 99 -9.95 15.52 -6.03
N GLN A 100 -9.32 16.30 -6.92
CA GLN A 100 -9.72 16.34 -8.33
C GLN A 100 -9.64 14.96 -8.98
N LYS A 101 -10.63 14.62 -9.83
CA LYS A 101 -10.74 13.29 -10.45
C LYS A 101 -9.51 12.93 -11.27
N ASP A 102 -8.97 13.86 -12.04
CA ASP A 102 -7.78 13.61 -12.86
C ASP A 102 -6.55 13.36 -11.98
N CYS A 103 -6.42 14.07 -10.86
CA CYS A 103 -5.37 13.82 -9.88
C CYS A 103 -5.50 12.45 -9.22
N ARG A 104 -6.72 11.97 -8.93
CA ARG A 104 -6.95 10.60 -8.43
C ARG A 104 -6.47 9.55 -9.41
N GLN A 105 -6.83 9.73 -10.68
CA GLN A 105 -6.44 8.80 -11.73
C GLN A 105 -4.91 8.74 -11.88
N VAL A 106 -4.24 9.90 -11.90
CA VAL A 106 -2.76 9.97 -11.91
C VAL A 106 -2.17 9.28 -10.68
N ALA A 107 -2.74 9.49 -9.50
CA ALA A 107 -2.27 8.88 -8.27
C ALA A 107 -2.41 7.34 -8.27
N LEU A 108 -3.51 6.80 -8.79
CA LEU A 108 -3.71 5.36 -8.96
C LEU A 108 -2.73 4.78 -10.00
N VAL A 109 -2.50 5.47 -11.11
CA VAL A 109 -1.52 5.06 -12.12
C VAL A 109 -0.12 4.99 -11.50
N ASN A 110 0.29 6.01 -10.74
CA ASN A 110 1.57 6.01 -10.06
C ASN A 110 1.69 4.85 -9.06
N LEU A 111 0.63 4.58 -8.29
CA LEU A 111 0.58 3.46 -7.35
C LEU A 111 0.80 2.10 -8.05
N TYR A 112 0.17 1.89 -9.21
CA TYR A 112 0.37 0.67 -9.99
C TYR A 112 1.77 0.58 -10.60
N GLN A 113 2.30 1.67 -11.12
CA GLN A 113 3.68 1.72 -11.64
C GLN A 113 4.71 1.42 -10.55
N GLU A 114 4.52 1.93 -9.33
CA GLU A 114 5.37 1.60 -8.19
C GLU A 114 5.34 0.10 -7.86
N LEU A 115 4.15 -0.51 -7.88
CA LEU A 115 4.00 -1.94 -7.60
C LEU A 115 4.55 -2.82 -8.75
N GLU A 116 4.43 -2.37 -9.99
CA GLU A 116 5.02 -3.01 -11.17
C GLU A 116 6.56 -2.94 -11.14
N LYS A 117 7.13 -1.80 -10.75
CA LYS A 117 8.60 -1.62 -10.59
C LYS A 117 9.22 -2.59 -9.59
N VAL A 118 8.49 -2.95 -8.53
CA VAL A 118 8.95 -3.97 -7.56
C VAL A 118 8.56 -5.40 -7.97
N GLY A 119 8.03 -5.59 -9.18
CA GLY A 119 7.69 -6.91 -9.74
C GLY A 119 6.41 -7.54 -9.19
N GLY A 120 5.60 -6.78 -8.43
CA GLY A 120 4.38 -7.27 -7.81
C GLY A 120 3.28 -7.59 -8.81
N ILE A 121 3.19 -6.78 -9.86
CA ILE A 121 2.17 -6.88 -10.91
C ILE A 121 2.77 -6.65 -12.30
N LYS A 122 1.96 -6.84 -13.34
CA LYS A 122 2.16 -6.28 -14.68
C LYS A 122 0.85 -5.70 -15.19
N VAL A 123 0.89 -4.50 -15.76
CA VAL A 123 -0.29 -3.86 -16.38
C VAL A 123 -0.27 -4.10 -17.89
N ILE A 124 -1.34 -4.69 -18.44
CA ILE A 124 -1.51 -4.93 -19.88
C ILE A 124 -2.96 -4.64 -20.25
N ASP A 125 -3.19 -3.77 -21.23
CA ASP A 125 -4.52 -3.51 -21.82
C ASP A 125 -5.64 -3.29 -20.79
N GLY A 126 -5.37 -2.46 -19.77
CA GLY A 126 -6.34 -2.17 -18.71
C GLY A 126 -6.55 -3.30 -17.70
N GLN A 127 -5.74 -4.34 -17.75
CA GLN A 127 -5.72 -5.46 -16.81
C GLN A 127 -4.46 -5.44 -15.94
N ILE A 128 -4.61 -5.91 -14.70
CA ILE A 128 -3.53 -6.20 -13.76
C ILE A 128 -3.32 -7.69 -13.72
N ILE A 129 -2.13 -8.14 -14.10
CA ILE A 129 -1.65 -9.50 -13.92
C ILE A 129 -0.84 -9.55 -12.63
N VAL A 130 -1.34 -10.29 -11.64
CA VAL A 130 -0.64 -10.48 -10.36
C VAL A 130 0.53 -11.43 -10.56
N LYS A 131 1.73 -10.99 -10.15
CA LYS A 131 2.95 -11.78 -10.17
C LYS A 131 3.31 -12.22 -8.75
N LYS A 132 4.36 -11.65 -8.16
CA LYS A 132 4.83 -11.95 -6.81
C LYS A 132 4.64 -10.72 -5.94
N LEU A 133 3.50 -10.64 -5.27
CA LEU A 133 3.20 -9.51 -4.39
C LEU A 133 4.25 -9.40 -3.27
N PRO A 134 4.59 -8.18 -2.83
CA PRO A 134 5.39 -7.96 -1.63
C PRO A 134 4.85 -8.76 -0.46
N SER A 135 5.71 -9.57 0.16
CA SER A 135 5.32 -10.44 1.28
C SER A 135 5.30 -9.66 2.60
N PHE A 136 4.45 -10.14 3.50
CA PHE A 136 4.57 -9.79 4.92
C PHE A 136 5.92 -10.27 5.43
N VAL A 137 6.52 -9.51 6.34
CA VAL A 137 7.79 -9.88 6.97
C VAL A 137 7.49 -11.03 7.94
N SER A 138 7.93 -12.24 7.60
CA SER A 138 7.99 -13.36 8.52
C SER A 138 9.27 -13.25 9.35
N GLU A 139 9.16 -13.40 10.66
CA GLU A 139 10.30 -13.78 11.51
C GLU A 139 10.79 -15.19 11.14
#